data_AF-A0A3G6IW05-F1
#
_entry.id   AF-A0A3G6IW05-F1
#
_cell.length_a   1.000
_cell.length_b   1.000
_cell.length_c   1.000
_cell.angle_alpha   90.00
_cell.angle_beta   90.00
_cell.angle_gamma   90.00
#
_symmetry.space_group_name_H-M   'P 1'
#
loop_
_entity.id
_entity.type
_entity.pdbx_description
1 polymer ?
#
loop_
_entity_poly.entity_id
_entity_poly.type
_entity_poly.pdbx_seq_one_letter_code
_entity_poly.pdbx_strand_id
1 'polypeptide(L)'
;MAAQMIPVIDSKPTPVYLGSEAEDWAIPLIDVDGSPVRCVETIGDTFQATWDCGDATIESSVVTGSKNQDNTFQRYLRANGLEAAQWEYKGNLRSAHNSFNGGAMSLARNIDGVEYTLLVYVSGENFGPLYNLALNELIEENEQTKDIARA
;
A
#
# COMPACT_ATOMS: atom_id res chain seq x y z
N MET A 1 37.48 4.60 20.66
CA MET A 1 36.02 4.54 20.45
C MET A 1 35.76 5.08 19.05
N ALA A 2 35.40 4.22 18.11
CA ALA A 2 35.07 4.66 16.75
C ALA A 2 33.62 5.13 16.77
N ALA A 3 33.40 6.42 16.54
CA ALA A 3 32.07 6.93 16.24
C ALA A 3 31.63 6.32 14.91
N GLN A 4 30.61 5.46 14.94
CA GLN A 4 29.92 5.05 13.72
C GLN A 4 29.23 6.29 13.17
N MET A 5 29.82 6.90 12.14
CA MET A 5 29.12 7.87 11.31
C MET A 5 28.03 7.12 10.56
N ILE A 6 26.80 7.23 11.04
CA ILE A 6 25.63 6.90 10.24
C ILE A 6 25.60 7.99 9.14
N PRO A 7 25.69 7.65 7.85
CA PRO A 7 25.50 8.63 6.80
C PRO A 7 24.09 9.17 6.94
N VAL A 8 23.97 10.45 7.31
CA VAL A 8 22.71 11.18 7.20
C VAL A 8 22.49 11.38 5.71
N ILE A 9 21.80 10.43 5.09
CA ILE A 9 21.24 10.64 3.76
C ILE A 9 20.18 11.73 3.97
N ASP A 10 20.38 12.90 3.38
CA ASP A 10 19.38 13.97 3.29
C ASP A 10 18.24 13.46 2.37
N SER A 11 17.45 12.53 2.89
CA SER A 11 16.37 11.88 2.17
C SER A 11 15.17 12.81 2.17
N LYS A 12 15.10 13.62 1.11
CA LYS A 12 14.02 14.59 0.91
C LYS A 12 12.67 13.87 0.76
N PRO A 13 11.59 14.38 1.36
CA PRO A 13 10.27 13.82 1.17
C PRO A 13 9.83 13.80 -0.31
N THR A 14 9.44 12.63 -0.80
CA THR A 14 8.91 12.37 -2.14
C THR A 14 7.40 12.08 -2.06
N PRO A 15 6.64 12.34 -3.12
CA PRO A 15 5.24 11.91 -3.19
C PRO A 15 5.13 10.39 -3.01
N VAL A 16 4.12 9.95 -2.27
CA VAL A 16 3.83 8.53 -2.07
C VAL A 16 2.99 8.00 -3.24
N TYR A 17 3.40 6.86 -3.78
CA TYR A 17 2.66 6.14 -4.82
C TYR A 17 2.41 4.70 -4.40
N LEU A 18 1.16 4.26 -4.39
CA LEU A 18 0.80 2.88 -4.10
C LEU A 18 0.94 2.05 -5.38
N GLY A 19 1.71 0.97 -5.32
CA GLY A 19 1.90 0.02 -6.40
C GLY A 19 3.30 -0.02 -6.95
N SER A 20 3.41 -0.11 -8.26
CA SER A 20 4.67 -0.27 -8.97
C SER A 20 4.62 0.47 -10.30
N GLU A 21 5.48 1.48 -10.46
CA GLU A 21 5.70 2.13 -11.75
C GLU A 21 6.24 1.13 -12.79
N ALA A 22 7.02 0.13 -12.36
CA ALA A 22 7.56 -0.89 -13.25
C ALA A 22 6.48 -1.78 -13.89
N GLU A 23 5.33 -1.90 -13.22
CA GLU A 23 4.16 -2.64 -13.71
C GLU A 23 3.08 -1.70 -14.30
N ASP A 24 3.42 -0.42 -14.55
CA ASP A 24 2.50 0.62 -15.03
C ASP A 24 1.22 0.75 -14.17
N TRP A 25 1.35 0.48 -12.87
CA TRP A 25 0.25 0.56 -11.92
C TRP A 25 0.71 1.25 -10.63
N ALA A 26 0.71 2.58 -10.69
CA ALA A 26 1.07 3.45 -9.58
C ALA A 26 -0.08 4.44 -9.31
N ILE A 27 -0.60 4.43 -8.09
CA ILE A 27 -1.72 5.25 -7.64
C ILE A 27 -1.17 6.33 -6.70
N PRO A 28 -1.29 7.62 -7.02
CA PRO A 28 -0.80 8.67 -6.13
C PRO A 28 -1.63 8.71 -4.84
N LEU A 29 -0.97 8.89 -3.70
CA LEU A 29 -1.68 9.12 -2.44
C LEU A 29 -1.92 10.62 -2.25
N ILE A 30 -3.19 11.04 -2.30
CA ILE A 30 -3.58 12.45 -2.22
C ILE A 30 -4.23 12.73 -0.86
N ASP A 31 -3.90 13.88 -0.27
CA ASP A 31 -4.49 14.37 0.98
C ASP A 31 -5.85 15.05 0.70
N VAL A 32 -6.62 15.33 1.75
CA VAL A 32 -7.97 15.90 1.68
C VAL A 32 -8.05 17.26 0.97
N ASP A 33 -6.93 17.98 0.87
CA ASP A 33 -6.82 19.27 0.18
C ASP A 33 -6.39 19.14 -1.28
N GLY A 34 -6.21 17.91 -1.78
CA GLY A 34 -5.75 17.61 -3.14
C GLY A 34 -4.24 17.65 -3.31
N SER A 35 -3.47 17.88 -2.25
CA SER A 35 -2.00 17.86 -2.31
C SER A 35 -1.46 16.44 -2.19
N PRO A 36 -0.33 16.10 -2.83
CA PRO A 36 0.25 14.77 -2.70
C PRO A 36 0.80 14.58 -1.28
N VAL A 37 0.52 13.43 -0.67
CA VAL A 37 1.17 13.01 0.57
C VAL A 37 2.66 12.82 0.30
N ARG A 38 3.52 13.42 1.12
CA ARG A 38 4.97 13.36 0.95
C ARG A 38 5.63 12.74 2.17
N CYS A 39 6.38 11.66 1.93
CA CYS A 39 7.08 10.92 2.96
C CYS A 39 8.51 10.62 2.51
N VAL A 40 9.35 10.18 3.44
CA VAL A 40 10.73 9.82 3.14
C VAL A 40 10.76 8.41 2.58
N GLU A 41 11.00 8.27 1.27
CA GLU A 41 11.20 6.96 0.67
C GLU A 41 12.45 6.31 1.24
N THR A 42 12.26 5.17 1.92
CA THR A 42 13.36 4.35 2.39
C THR A 42 13.80 3.44 1.25
N ILE A 43 15.10 3.45 0.95
CA ILE A 43 15.67 2.53 -0.05
C ILE A 43 15.60 1.12 0.53
N GLY A 44 14.52 0.42 0.21
CA GLY A 44 14.25 -0.98 0.54
C GLY A 44 13.99 -1.78 -0.73
N ASP A 45 14.01 -3.11 -0.58
CA ASP A 45 13.88 -4.17 -1.60
C ASP A 45 13.26 -3.74 -2.96
N THR A 46 13.88 -4.13 -4.08
CA THR A 46 13.49 -3.76 -5.46
C THR A 46 12.01 -4.00 -5.80
N PHE A 47 11.35 -4.87 -5.03
CA PHE A 47 9.97 -5.33 -5.26
C PHE A 47 8.93 -4.68 -4.34
N GLN A 48 9.36 -3.89 -3.35
CA GLN A 48 8.49 -3.26 -2.38
C GLN A 48 8.99 -1.85 -2.06
N ALA A 49 8.16 -0.86 -2.36
CA ALA A 49 8.42 0.51 -1.99
C ALA A 49 7.97 0.74 -0.54
N THR A 50 8.79 1.48 0.21
CA THR A 50 8.53 1.78 1.63
C THR A 50 8.79 3.26 1.90
N TRP A 51 7.85 3.91 2.56
CA TRP A 51 7.93 5.32 2.96
C TRP A 51 7.79 5.48 4.46
N ASP A 52 8.72 6.23 5.06
CA ASP A 52 8.65 6.71 6.43
C ASP A 52 7.93 8.07 6.44
N CYS A 53 6.74 8.10 7.06
CA CYS A 53 5.89 9.28 7.21
C CYS A 53 5.97 9.88 8.63
N GLY A 54 7.01 9.55 9.41
CA GLY A 54 7.25 10.04 10.76
C GLY A 54 6.79 9.06 11.83
N ASP A 55 5.51 9.10 12.19
CA ASP A 55 4.89 8.20 13.19
C ASP A 55 4.16 7.01 12.57
N ALA A 56 4.26 6.87 11.24
CA ALA A 56 3.72 5.77 10.47
C ALA A 56 4.59 5.46 9.25
N THR A 57 4.50 4.22 8.80
CA THR A 57 5.19 3.69 7.62
C THR A 57 4.16 3.16 6.64
N ILE A 58 4.37 3.46 5.35
CA ILE A 58 3.60 2.90 4.24
C ILE A 58 4.50 1.94 3.47
N GLU A 59 4.01 0.75 3.23
CA GLU A 59 4.64 -0.28 2.41
C GLU A 59 3.71 -0.62 1.25
N SER A 60 4.25 -0.69 0.03
CA SER A 60 3.46 -1.06 -1.15
C SER A 60 4.22 -1.96 -2.11
N SER A 61 3.53 -2.95 -2.66
CA SER A 61 4.07 -3.85 -3.68
C SER A 61 2.97 -4.30 -4.63
N VAL A 62 3.37 -4.76 -5.82
CA VAL A 62 2.48 -5.42 -6.78
C VAL A 62 2.98 -6.85 -6.95
N VAL A 63 2.07 -7.81 -6.80
CA VAL A 63 2.36 -9.23 -7.05
C VAL A 63 1.59 -9.72 -8.26
N THR A 64 2.28 -10.42 -9.16
CA THR A 64 1.69 -11.02 -10.36
C THR A 64 1.37 -12.49 -10.14
N GLY A 65 0.35 -13.01 -10.82
CA GLY A 65 0.06 -14.44 -10.86
C GLY A 65 -0.58 -14.98 -9.58
N SER A 66 -1.14 -14.11 -8.74
CA SER A 66 -2.17 -14.58 -7.81
C SER A 66 -3.32 -15.17 -8.60
N LYS A 67 -3.92 -16.25 -8.10
CA LYS A 67 -5.14 -16.84 -8.69
C LYS A 67 -6.35 -16.64 -7.79
N ASN A 68 -6.12 -16.07 -6.60
CA ASN A 68 -7.10 -15.95 -5.55
C ASN A 68 -6.62 -14.87 -4.59
N GLN A 69 -7.14 -13.67 -4.81
CA GLN A 69 -6.82 -12.50 -4.00
C GLN A 69 -7.11 -12.71 -2.51
N ASP A 70 -8.20 -13.38 -2.13
CA ASP A 70 -8.53 -13.56 -0.71
C ASP A 70 -7.46 -14.38 0.01
N ASN A 71 -6.99 -15.46 -0.62
CA ASN A 71 -5.88 -16.25 -0.10
C ASN A 71 -4.56 -15.47 -0.09
N THR A 72 -4.28 -14.68 -1.12
CA THR A 72 -3.09 -13.81 -1.16
C THR A 72 -3.13 -12.78 -0.04
N PHE A 73 -4.27 -12.13 0.16
CA PHE A 73 -4.44 -11.11 1.19
C PHE A 73 -4.31 -11.72 2.59
N GLN A 74 -4.92 -12.88 2.86
CA GLN A 74 -4.74 -13.59 4.13
C GLN A 74 -3.27 -13.96 4.40
N ARG A 75 -2.53 -14.38 3.37
CA ARG A 75 -1.08 -14.65 3.51
C ARG A 75 -0.31 -13.37 3.81
N TYR A 76 -0.67 -12.27 3.16
CA TYR A 76 -0.06 -10.97 3.39
C TYR A 76 -0.28 -10.46 4.82
N LEU A 77 -1.49 -10.62 5.37
CA LEU A 77 -1.75 -10.27 6.78
C LEU A 77 -0.88 -11.09 7.74
N ARG A 78 -0.76 -12.39 7.50
CA ARG A 78 0.06 -13.29 8.33
C ARG A 78 1.55 -12.95 8.23
N ALA A 79 2.03 -12.61 7.04
CA ALA A 79 3.43 -12.21 6.83
C ALA A 79 3.78 -10.93 7.62
N ASN A 80 2.83 -10.01 7.74
CA ASN A 80 2.98 -8.76 8.50
C ASN A 80 2.61 -8.89 9.99
N GLY A 81 2.24 -10.09 10.45
CA GLY A 81 1.79 -10.30 11.84
C GLY A 81 0.52 -9.53 12.20
N LEU A 82 -0.30 -9.14 11.22
CA LEU A 82 -1.51 -8.37 11.45
C LEU A 82 -2.66 -9.26 11.91
N GLU A 83 -3.01 -9.17 13.19
CA GLU A 83 -4.23 -9.74 13.74
C GLU A 83 -5.40 -8.77 13.50
N ALA A 84 -6.05 -8.90 12.35
CA ALA A 84 -7.14 -8.02 11.95
C ALA A 84 -8.38 -8.17 12.85
N ALA A 85 -8.83 -7.05 13.41
CA ALA A 85 -10.08 -6.95 14.17
C ALA A 85 -11.26 -6.54 13.29
N GLN A 86 -10.98 -5.81 12.20
CA GLN A 86 -11.97 -5.31 11.26
C GLN A 86 -11.59 -5.70 9.83
N TRP A 87 -12.61 -6.00 9.03
CA TRP A 87 -12.48 -6.49 7.66
C TRP A 87 -13.52 -5.83 6.78
N GLU A 88 -13.11 -5.45 5.57
CA GLU A 88 -14.02 -4.97 4.53
C GLU A 88 -13.69 -5.63 3.19
N TYR A 89 -14.75 -5.92 2.43
CA TYR A 89 -14.68 -6.51 1.10
C TYR A 89 -15.56 -5.68 0.16
N LYS A 90 -14.96 -5.11 -0.90
CA LYS A 90 -15.66 -4.26 -1.86
C LYS A 90 -15.18 -4.51 -3.29
N GLY A 91 -15.90 -5.35 -4.03
CA GLY A 91 -15.50 -5.69 -5.41
C GLY A 91 -14.13 -6.36 -5.42
N ASN A 92 -13.16 -5.76 -6.10
CA ASN A 92 -11.78 -6.26 -6.14
C ASN A 92 -10.89 -5.73 -5.01
N LEU A 93 -11.44 -4.98 -4.04
CA LEU A 93 -10.73 -4.44 -2.89
C LEU A 93 -11.00 -5.26 -1.61
N ARG A 94 -9.93 -5.58 -0.88
CA ARG A 94 -9.99 -6.14 0.48
C ARG A 94 -9.23 -5.18 1.39
N SER A 95 -9.74 -4.92 2.56
CA SER A 95 -9.02 -4.18 3.59
C SER A 95 -9.25 -4.79 4.96
N ALA A 96 -8.27 -4.64 5.83
CA ALA A 96 -8.33 -5.14 7.18
C ALA A 96 -7.38 -4.35 8.07
N HIS A 97 -7.78 -4.10 9.31
CA HIS A 97 -6.90 -3.43 10.26
C HIS A 97 -7.14 -3.90 11.69
N ASN A 98 -6.15 -3.67 12.54
CA ASN A 98 -6.28 -3.81 13.97
C ASN A 98 -6.65 -2.46 14.60
N SER A 99 -6.83 -2.44 15.92
CA SER A 99 -7.15 -1.21 16.67
C SER A 99 -5.93 -0.49 17.23
N PHE A 100 -4.71 -0.99 16.95
CA PHE A 100 -3.50 -0.57 17.65
C PHE A 100 -2.56 0.20 16.73
N ASN A 101 -2.08 -0.42 15.66
CA ASN A 101 -0.90 0.07 14.95
C ASN A 101 -0.74 -0.44 13.51
N GLY A 102 -1.77 -1.03 12.89
CA GLY A 102 -1.59 -1.63 11.58
C GLY A 102 -2.88 -1.86 10.80
N GLY A 103 -2.79 -1.62 9.50
CA GLY A 103 -3.84 -1.89 8.53
C GLY A 103 -3.25 -2.29 7.18
N ALA A 104 -3.92 -3.21 6.49
CA ALA A 104 -3.53 -3.71 5.19
C ALA A 104 -4.68 -3.59 4.20
N MET A 105 -4.33 -3.41 2.93
CA MET A 105 -5.26 -3.40 1.81
C MET A 105 -4.72 -4.25 0.66
N SER A 106 -5.62 -4.78 -0.16
CA SER A 106 -5.28 -5.33 -1.45
C SER A 106 -6.29 -4.96 -2.52
N LEU A 107 -5.82 -4.66 -3.71
CA LEU A 107 -6.65 -4.41 -4.88
C LEU A 107 -6.18 -5.33 -6.01
N ALA A 108 -7.09 -6.13 -6.57
CA ALA A 108 -6.76 -6.97 -7.73
C ALA A 108 -7.23 -6.33 -9.03
N ARG A 109 -6.45 -6.55 -10.07
CA ARG A 109 -6.73 -6.16 -11.44
C ARG A 109 -6.35 -7.31 -12.36
N ASN A 110 -7.13 -7.51 -13.41
CA ASN A 110 -6.74 -8.39 -14.52
C ASN A 110 -6.29 -7.52 -15.70
N ILE A 111 -5.07 -7.74 -16.18
CA ILE A 111 -4.50 -7.05 -17.33
C ILE A 111 -4.06 -8.14 -18.30
N ASP A 112 -4.64 -8.17 -19.51
CA ASP A 112 -4.33 -9.15 -20.56
C ASP A 112 -4.33 -10.61 -20.11
N GLY A 113 -5.24 -10.98 -19.19
CA GLY A 113 -5.38 -12.33 -18.65
C GLY A 113 -4.44 -12.65 -17.48
N VAL A 114 -3.58 -11.72 -17.07
CA VAL A 114 -2.72 -11.84 -15.89
C VAL A 114 -3.37 -11.11 -14.71
N GLU A 115 -3.52 -11.81 -13.59
CA GLU A 115 -3.98 -11.20 -12.34
C GLU A 115 -2.80 -10.54 -11.61
N TYR A 116 -2.97 -9.26 -11.36
CA TYR A 116 -2.10 -8.41 -10.55
C TYR A 116 -2.81 -8.10 -9.25
N THR A 117 -2.11 -8.18 -8.14
CA THR A 117 -2.62 -7.77 -6.83
C THR A 117 -1.69 -6.73 -6.25
N LEU A 118 -2.20 -5.51 -6.14
CA LEU A 118 -1.62 -4.47 -5.31
C LEU A 118 -1.78 -4.87 -3.83
N LEU A 119 -0.70 -4.72 -3.06
CA LEU A 119 -0.68 -4.90 -1.61
C LEU A 119 -0.19 -3.60 -0.98
N VAL A 120 -0.88 -3.15 0.06
CA VAL A 120 -0.49 -1.97 0.85
C VAL A 120 -0.56 -2.33 2.32
N TYR A 121 0.45 -1.97 3.08
CA TYR A 121 0.46 -2.06 4.54
C TYR A 121 0.83 -0.71 5.13
N VAL A 122 0.04 -0.26 6.09
CA VAL A 122 0.27 0.97 6.84
C VAL A 122 0.41 0.58 8.30
N SER A 123 1.51 0.97 8.92
CA SER A 123 1.79 0.64 10.33
C SER A 123 2.36 1.83 11.08
N GLY A 124 2.33 1.78 12.41
CA GLY A 124 2.85 2.84 13.30
C GLY A 124 1.81 3.37 14.27
N GLU A 125 2.23 4.29 15.15
CA GLU A 125 1.39 4.83 16.22
C GLU A 125 0.22 5.65 15.67
N ASN A 126 0.38 6.26 14.50
CA ASN A 126 -0.64 7.09 13.85
C ASN A 126 -1.00 6.56 12.46
N PHE A 127 -1.12 5.24 12.32
CA PHE A 127 -1.41 4.61 11.02
C PHE A 127 -2.80 4.98 10.47
N GLY A 128 -3.77 5.31 11.34
CA GLY A 128 -5.19 5.46 11.00
C GLY A 128 -5.48 6.49 9.89
N PRO A 129 -4.99 7.74 9.97
CA PRO A 129 -5.15 8.73 8.91
C PRO A 129 -4.60 8.26 7.56
N LEU A 130 -3.37 7.75 7.52
CA LEU A 130 -2.73 7.28 6.28
C LEU A 130 -3.43 6.04 5.71
N TYR A 131 -3.87 5.12 6.58
CA TYR A 131 -4.68 3.97 6.19
C TYR A 131 -5.97 4.40 5.51
N ASN A 132 -6.68 5.39 6.08
CA ASN A 132 -7.94 5.89 5.51
C ASN A 132 -7.72 6.60 4.17
N LEU A 133 -6.67 7.41 4.03
CA LEU A 133 -6.31 8.03 2.75
C LEU A 133 -6.03 6.96 1.69
N ALA A 134 -5.16 6.00 2.02
CA ALA A 134 -4.83 4.92 1.09
C ALA A 134 -6.07 4.09 0.72
N LEU A 135 -6.92 3.77 1.69
CA LEU A 135 -8.16 3.04 1.45
C LEU A 135 -9.10 3.80 0.50
N ASN A 136 -9.24 5.12 0.67
CA ASN A 136 -10.07 5.93 -0.21
C ASN A 136 -9.56 5.93 -1.66
N GLU A 137 -8.26 6.12 -1.87
CA GLU A 137 -7.65 6.04 -3.21
C GLU A 137 -7.90 4.68 -3.86
N LEU A 138 -7.75 3.58 -3.11
CA LEU A 138 -8.02 2.24 -3.63
C LEU A 138 -9.50 1.97 -3.87
N ILE A 139 -10.39 2.60 -3.12
CA ILE A 139 -11.83 2.55 -3.39
C ILE A 139 -12.11 3.24 -4.73
N GLU A 140 -11.56 4.43 -4.96
CA GLU A 140 -11.75 5.17 -6.20
C GLU A 140 -11.21 4.41 -7.41
N GLU A 141 -9.99 3.88 -7.32
CA GLU A 141 -9.37 3.05 -8.36
C GLU A 141 -10.23 1.79 -8.65
N ASN A 142 -10.73 1.12 -7.60
CA ASN A 142 -11.60 -0.04 -7.75
C ASN A 142 -12.94 0.30 -8.44
N GLU A 143 -13.47 1.51 -8.27
CA GLU A 143 -14.67 1.92 -9.02
C GLU A 143 -14.34 2.24 -10.49
N GLN A 144 -13.23 2.94 -10.76
CA GLN A 144 -12.83 3.30 -12.12
C GLN A 144 -12.49 2.08 -13.00
N THR A 145 -11.90 1.04 -12.40
CA THR A 145 -11.46 -0.16 -13.13
C THR A 145 -12.58 -1.19 -13.34
N LYS A 146 -13.72 -1.08 -12.66
CA LYS A 146 -14.89 -1.96 -12.87
C LYS A 146 -15.47 -1.87 -14.28
N ASP A 147 -15.37 -0.71 -14.92
CA ASP A 147 -15.95 -0.46 -16.24
C ASP A 147 -15.09 -1.02 -17.39
N ILE A 148 -13.79 -1.21 -17.16
CA ILE A 148 -12.85 -1.72 -18.18
C ILE A 148 -13.05 -3.24 -18.40
N ALA A 149 -13.44 -3.99 -17.38
CA ALA A 149 -13.66 -5.44 -17.47
C ALA A 149 -14.97 -5.85 -18.19
N ARG A 150 -15.78 -4.87 -18.65
CA ARG A 150 -17.07 -5.10 -19.32
C ARG A 150 -17.12 -4.65 -20.78
N ALA A 151 -16.06 -4.06 -21.32
CA ALA A 151 -15.93 -3.65 -22.73
C ALA A 151 -15.20 -4.72 -23.54
#